data_AF-A0A3C1UG31-F1
#
_entry.id   AF-A0A3C1UG31-F1
#
_cell.length_a   1.000
_cell.length_b   1.000
_cell.length_c   1.000
_cell.angle_alpha   90.00
_cell.angle_beta   90.00
_cell.angle_gamma   90.00
#
_symmetry.space_group_name_H-M   'P 1'
#
loop_
_entity.id
_entity.type
_entity.pdbx_description
1 polymer ?
#
loop_
_entity_poly.entity_id
_entity_poly.type
_entity_poly.pdbx_seq_one_letter_code
_entity_poly.pdbx_strand_id
1 'polypeptide(L)'
;PTETGENARGTSLDYFYHEKEETSVGYTGKALLGERINENTTFDFKMPGRVEGTAFTVNPCVATRIAREGSGYSNSGNLQAFVLTGNAIDTVKFLSSASSVRYSESALIYYNSTNPSAAITPKVFSDQGKLKFNIDVPSELVVKWTRLDWFTITFSHYNNFQYAENGQVRMGFNKLTNTDRIEISEPNNGIVVWNIDNEASPVEYQYADFNKEDGTTVKAFTPGYNKEWSQYVAFDPNATLYKISGFETVANQDIHGMPTPNMVIVTSKELKPQAERIAQMHRGNDGFIVHVFDQDEVFNEFSSGTPDAMGIRLMNKMFYDRDSKRFKYLLMFGCGSFDNRGITTTKKNRVITYQSDNSNDENNSYVSDDFFGVLSDNSGYNITNEALRIGVG
;
A
#
# COMPACT_ATOMS: atom_id res chain seq x y z
N PRO A 1 -38.99 -19.35 13.80
CA PRO A 1 -39.59 -19.35 12.45
C PRO A 1 -38.61 -18.71 11.47
N THR A 2 -37.89 -19.56 10.73
CA THR A 2 -37.01 -19.15 9.65
C THR A 2 -37.87 -18.48 8.57
N GLU A 3 -37.80 -17.15 8.48
CA GLU A 3 -38.38 -16.44 7.35
C GLU A 3 -37.64 -16.92 6.08
N THR A 4 -38.40 -17.53 5.18
CA THR A 4 -37.94 -17.96 3.87
C THR A 4 -37.39 -16.74 3.11
N GLY A 5 -36.06 -16.61 3.05
CA GLY A 5 -35.36 -15.52 2.37
C GLY A 5 -34.05 -15.07 3.02
N GLU A 6 -33.79 -15.44 4.27
CA GLU A 6 -32.51 -15.13 4.93
C GLU A 6 -31.41 -16.12 4.57
N ASN A 7 -30.31 -15.65 3.97
CA ASN A 7 -29.11 -16.49 3.81
C ASN A 7 -28.23 -16.36 5.05
N ALA A 8 -28.02 -17.46 5.78
CA ALA A 8 -27.05 -17.50 6.88
C ALA A 8 -25.62 -17.39 6.34
N ARG A 9 -24.86 -16.42 6.84
CA ARG A 9 -23.46 -16.14 6.47
C ARG A 9 -22.55 -16.38 7.68
N GLY A 10 -22.26 -17.65 7.96
CA GLY A 10 -21.26 -18.07 8.96
C GLY A 10 -19.83 -18.17 8.44
N THR A 11 -19.62 -17.84 7.16
CA THR A 11 -18.30 -17.79 6.51
C THR A 11 -18.17 -16.51 5.71
N SER A 12 -16.95 -16.01 5.57
CA SER A 12 -16.61 -14.83 4.77
C SER A 12 -15.26 -14.98 4.09
N LEU A 13 -14.83 -13.96 3.34
CA LEU A 13 -13.50 -13.86 2.78
C LEU A 13 -12.56 -13.14 3.74
N ASP A 14 -11.36 -13.66 3.86
CA ASP A 14 -10.20 -12.97 4.44
C ASP A 14 -9.01 -13.09 3.49
N TYR A 15 -7.93 -12.39 3.79
CA TYR A 15 -6.70 -12.47 3.02
C TYR A 15 -5.45 -12.49 3.91
N PHE A 16 -4.42 -13.15 3.39
CA PHE A 16 -3.05 -13.00 3.85
C PHE A 16 -2.31 -12.11 2.85
N TYR A 17 -1.51 -11.17 3.37
CA TYR A 17 -0.69 -10.25 2.58
C TYR A 17 0.78 -10.38 2.99
N HIS A 18 1.66 -10.43 2.00
CA HIS A 18 3.11 -10.38 2.21
C HIS A 18 3.73 -9.41 1.22
N GLU A 19 4.53 -8.50 1.76
CA GLU A 19 5.38 -7.57 1.03
C GLU A 19 6.61 -7.27 1.89
N LYS A 20 7.75 -7.10 1.24
CA LYS A 20 8.93 -6.52 1.86
C LYS A 20 9.56 -5.54 0.90
N GLU A 21 10.24 -4.56 1.48
CA GLU A 21 10.94 -3.55 0.70
C GLU A 21 12.43 -3.63 1.01
N GLU A 22 13.19 -4.17 0.05
CA GLU A 22 14.60 -4.47 0.25
C GLU A 22 15.52 -3.67 -0.68
N THR A 23 15.06 -3.34 -1.89
CA THR A 23 15.92 -2.67 -2.89
C THR A 23 15.13 -1.86 -3.92
N SER A 24 15.68 -0.74 -4.37
CA SER A 24 15.36 -0.16 -5.68
C SER A 24 16.38 -0.68 -6.69
N VAL A 25 15.94 -1.28 -7.80
CA VAL A 25 16.89 -1.84 -8.78
C VAL A 25 17.41 -0.78 -9.75
N GLY A 26 16.57 0.20 -10.12
CA GLY A 26 16.96 1.32 -10.96
C GLY A 26 17.49 2.52 -10.19
N TYR A 27 17.44 2.51 -8.86
CA TYR A 27 17.68 3.69 -8.02
C TYR A 27 16.82 4.89 -8.45
N THR A 28 15.60 4.60 -8.87
CA THR A 28 14.68 5.54 -9.54
C THR A 28 13.23 5.17 -9.21
N GLY A 29 12.36 6.18 -9.19
CA GLY A 29 10.94 6.03 -8.87
C GLY A 29 10.67 5.59 -7.43
N LYS A 30 9.38 5.41 -7.10
CA LYS A 30 8.89 5.14 -5.74
C LYS A 30 8.94 3.66 -5.33
N ALA A 31 9.02 2.73 -6.29
CA ALA A 31 8.86 1.32 -6.00
C ALA A 31 10.14 0.71 -5.39
N LEU A 32 9.95 -0.03 -4.31
CA LEU A 32 10.95 -0.91 -3.73
C LEU A 32 10.51 -2.35 -3.94
N LEU A 33 11.45 -3.21 -4.31
CA LEU A 33 11.21 -4.63 -4.50
C LEU A 33 11.72 -5.40 -3.28
N GLY A 34 11.01 -6.47 -2.96
CA GLY A 34 11.32 -7.39 -1.88
C GLY A 34 12.29 -8.49 -2.30
N GLU A 35 12.07 -9.67 -1.73
CA GLU A 35 13.03 -10.75 -1.72
C GLU A 35 13.41 -11.25 -3.12
N ARG A 36 14.68 -11.65 -3.26
CA ARG A 36 15.19 -12.31 -4.46
C ARG A 36 14.60 -13.73 -4.58
N ILE A 37 13.95 -14.00 -5.70
CA ILE A 37 13.43 -15.34 -6.01
C ILE A 37 14.51 -16.14 -6.73
N ASN A 38 14.89 -17.27 -6.13
CA ASN A 38 15.80 -18.29 -6.64
C ASN A 38 15.11 -19.66 -6.60
N GLU A 39 15.76 -20.71 -7.10
CA GLU A 39 15.16 -22.06 -7.22
C GLU A 39 14.63 -22.65 -5.91
N ASN A 40 15.17 -22.25 -4.75
CA ASN A 40 14.77 -22.75 -3.43
C ASN A 40 14.00 -21.72 -2.58
N THR A 41 13.71 -20.54 -3.12
CA THR A 41 12.97 -19.51 -2.38
C THR A 41 11.51 -19.93 -2.22
N THR A 42 11.04 -19.91 -0.97
CA THR A 42 9.64 -20.15 -0.62
C THR A 42 9.13 -19.10 0.35
N PHE A 43 7.85 -18.76 0.26
CA PHE A 43 7.19 -17.79 1.13
C PHE A 43 6.10 -18.47 1.94
N ASP A 44 6.19 -18.39 3.27
CA ASP A 44 5.17 -18.96 4.15
C ASP A 44 3.89 -18.11 4.11
N PHE A 45 2.73 -18.77 4.18
CA PHE A 45 1.44 -18.10 4.32
C PHE A 45 0.52 -18.88 5.25
N LYS A 46 -0.46 -18.18 5.83
CA LYS A 46 -1.48 -18.73 6.73
C LYS A 46 -2.88 -18.30 6.30
N MET A 47 -3.85 -19.12 6.62
CA MET A 47 -5.27 -18.99 6.29
C MET A 47 -6.09 -19.47 7.50
N PRO A 48 -6.00 -18.80 8.66
CA PRO A 48 -6.65 -19.24 9.89
C PRO A 48 -8.16 -19.43 9.70
N GLY A 49 -8.69 -20.55 10.20
CA GLY A 49 -10.12 -20.86 10.10
C GLY A 49 -10.62 -21.12 8.67
N ARG A 50 -9.73 -21.40 7.71
CA ARG A 50 -10.09 -21.71 6.33
C ARG A 50 -11.14 -22.83 6.24
N VAL A 51 -12.12 -22.64 5.37
CA VAL A 51 -13.18 -23.62 5.09
C VAL A 51 -12.64 -24.75 4.20
N GLU A 52 -12.78 -26.00 4.66
CA GLU A 52 -12.39 -27.17 3.88
C GLU A 52 -13.20 -27.30 2.58
N GLY A 53 -12.56 -27.81 1.52
CA GLY A 53 -13.19 -27.96 0.20
C GLY A 53 -13.32 -26.66 -0.61
N THR A 54 -13.00 -25.49 -0.04
CA THR A 54 -13.01 -24.22 -0.78
C THR A 54 -11.67 -23.92 -1.44
N ALA A 55 -11.73 -23.35 -2.65
CA ALA A 55 -10.57 -22.81 -3.32
C ALA A 55 -10.10 -21.52 -2.62
N PHE A 56 -8.81 -21.21 -2.72
CA PHE A 56 -8.30 -19.87 -2.43
C PHE A 56 -7.63 -19.28 -3.67
N THR A 57 -7.55 -17.97 -3.73
CA THR A 57 -6.94 -17.22 -4.83
C THR A 57 -5.52 -16.84 -4.48
N VAL A 58 -4.58 -17.15 -5.37
CA VAL A 58 -3.19 -16.69 -5.30
C VAL A 58 -3.04 -15.52 -6.26
N ASN A 59 -2.60 -14.36 -5.76
CA ASN A 59 -2.33 -13.19 -6.57
C ASN A 59 -0.97 -12.58 -6.18
N PRO A 60 0.11 -12.95 -6.89
CA PRO A 60 1.42 -12.35 -6.69
C PRO A 60 1.65 -11.20 -7.66
N CYS A 61 2.54 -10.28 -7.30
CA CYS A 61 3.23 -9.38 -8.22
C CYS A 61 4.74 -9.69 -8.15
N VAL A 62 5.36 -9.97 -9.30
CA VAL A 62 6.80 -10.22 -9.39
C VAL A 62 7.43 -9.31 -10.44
N ALA A 63 8.62 -8.81 -10.14
CA ALA A 63 9.46 -8.05 -11.05
C ALA A 63 10.57 -8.94 -11.58
N THR A 64 10.74 -9.02 -12.90
CA THR A 64 11.77 -9.85 -13.54
C THR A 64 12.53 -9.09 -14.62
N ARG A 65 13.86 -9.26 -14.64
CA ARG A 65 14.71 -8.90 -15.77
C ARG A 65 15.04 -10.14 -16.58
N ILE A 66 14.57 -10.17 -17.81
CA ILE A 66 14.88 -11.18 -18.81
C ILE A 66 15.89 -10.59 -19.79
N ALA A 67 16.87 -11.39 -20.22
CA ALA A 67 17.79 -11.05 -21.29
C ALA A 67 17.74 -12.14 -22.38
N ARG A 68 18.17 -11.80 -23.60
CA ARG A 68 18.34 -12.76 -24.69
C ARG A 68 19.81 -13.14 -24.80
N GLU A 69 20.09 -14.44 -24.79
CA GLU A 69 21.45 -14.98 -24.98
C GLU A 69 21.53 -15.99 -26.14
N GLY A 70 20.39 -16.51 -26.60
CA GLY A 70 20.31 -17.40 -27.76
C GLY A 70 19.76 -16.72 -29.02
N SER A 71 19.79 -17.46 -30.13
CA SER A 71 19.11 -17.09 -31.36
C SER A 71 17.63 -17.45 -31.27
N GLY A 72 16.74 -16.47 -31.29
CA GLY A 72 15.29 -16.66 -31.28
C GLY A 72 14.54 -15.35 -31.29
N TYR A 73 13.20 -15.42 -31.40
CA TYR A 73 12.33 -14.25 -31.51
C TYR A 73 11.30 -14.15 -30.38
N SER A 74 11.31 -15.09 -29.42
CA SER A 74 10.46 -14.99 -28.23
C SER A 74 10.73 -13.70 -27.47
N ASN A 75 9.65 -13.09 -26.96
CA ASN A 75 9.68 -11.78 -26.32
C ASN A 75 9.10 -11.78 -24.90
N SER A 76 8.86 -12.95 -24.32
CA SER A 76 8.32 -13.07 -22.96
C SER A 76 8.64 -14.42 -22.32
N GLY A 77 8.60 -14.44 -21.00
CA GLY A 77 8.43 -15.63 -20.17
C GLY A 77 7.09 -15.61 -19.46
N ASN A 78 6.79 -16.68 -18.71
CA ASN A 78 5.55 -16.77 -17.93
C ASN A 78 5.85 -17.09 -16.46
N LEU A 79 5.21 -16.37 -15.55
CA LEU A 79 5.22 -16.72 -14.14
C LEU A 79 4.46 -18.03 -13.90
N GLN A 80 5.10 -18.92 -13.16
CA GLN A 80 4.53 -20.11 -12.56
C GLN A 80 4.55 -19.95 -11.04
N ALA A 81 3.48 -20.39 -10.39
CA ALA A 81 3.43 -20.49 -8.93
C ALA A 81 3.06 -21.91 -8.51
N PHE A 82 3.61 -22.32 -7.38
CA PHE A 82 3.38 -23.62 -6.76
C PHE A 82 2.99 -23.42 -5.31
N VAL A 83 1.92 -24.08 -4.89
CA VAL A 83 1.50 -24.18 -3.50
C VAL A 83 2.05 -25.48 -2.93
N LEU A 84 2.75 -25.38 -1.80
CA LEU A 84 3.25 -26.53 -1.06
C LEU A 84 2.45 -26.65 0.24
N THR A 85 1.67 -27.73 0.38
CA THR A 85 0.92 -28.07 1.59
C THR A 85 1.25 -29.50 2.04
N GLY A 86 1.80 -29.64 3.24
CA GLY A 86 2.34 -30.93 3.71
C GLY A 86 3.37 -31.48 2.73
N ASN A 87 3.14 -32.68 2.21
CA ASN A 87 3.99 -33.32 1.20
C ASN A 87 3.53 -33.10 -0.25
N ALA A 88 2.43 -32.35 -0.47
CA ALA A 88 1.88 -32.10 -1.80
C ALA A 88 2.45 -30.79 -2.39
N ILE A 89 2.65 -30.81 -3.71
CA ILE A 89 2.97 -29.64 -4.52
C ILE A 89 1.89 -29.51 -5.59
N ASP A 90 1.23 -28.37 -5.63
CA ASP A 90 0.17 -28.06 -6.59
C ASP A 90 0.51 -26.83 -7.41
N THR A 91 0.35 -26.93 -8.72
CA THR A 91 0.61 -25.82 -9.64
C THR A 91 -0.60 -24.89 -9.72
N VAL A 92 -0.36 -23.60 -9.51
CA VAL A 92 -1.35 -22.55 -9.74
C VAL A 92 -1.43 -22.26 -11.24
N LYS A 93 -2.63 -22.38 -11.81
CA LYS A 93 -2.85 -22.24 -13.26
C LYS A 93 -3.24 -20.81 -13.61
N PHE A 94 -2.24 -19.94 -13.78
CA PHE A 94 -2.48 -18.59 -14.30
C PHE A 94 -2.82 -18.61 -15.79
N LEU A 95 -3.62 -17.62 -16.23
CA LEU A 95 -3.80 -17.35 -17.65
C LEU A 95 -2.47 -16.84 -18.23
N SER A 96 -2.03 -17.42 -19.35
CA SER A 96 -0.73 -17.08 -19.97
C SER A 96 -0.60 -15.60 -20.32
N SER A 97 -1.68 -14.95 -20.77
CA SER A 97 -1.68 -13.52 -21.06
C SER A 97 -1.46 -12.66 -19.82
N ALA A 98 -1.93 -13.11 -18.65
CA ALA A 98 -1.84 -12.39 -17.40
C ALA A 98 -0.50 -12.64 -16.68
N SER A 99 0.08 -13.84 -16.81
CA SER A 99 1.36 -14.21 -16.19
C SER A 99 2.60 -13.88 -17.02
N SER A 100 2.40 -13.30 -18.21
CA SER A 100 3.49 -12.96 -19.12
C SER A 100 4.37 -11.84 -18.55
N VAL A 101 5.68 -12.07 -18.52
CA VAL A 101 6.68 -11.03 -18.28
C VAL A 101 7.44 -10.77 -19.56
N ARG A 102 7.41 -9.52 -20.03
CA ARG A 102 8.06 -9.14 -21.28
C ARG A 102 9.58 -9.06 -21.14
N TYR A 103 10.26 -9.56 -22.15
CA TYR A 103 11.65 -9.21 -22.43
C TYR A 103 11.73 -7.79 -23.00
N SER A 104 12.82 -7.08 -22.69
CA SER A 104 13.12 -5.77 -23.27
C SER A 104 14.59 -5.69 -23.64
N GLU A 105 14.88 -5.29 -24.88
CA GLU A 105 16.25 -5.07 -25.36
C GLU A 105 16.82 -3.74 -24.83
N SER A 106 15.94 -2.83 -24.38
CA SER A 106 16.35 -1.54 -23.84
C SER A 106 17.14 -1.74 -22.55
N ALA A 107 18.31 -1.12 -22.49
CA ALA A 107 19.11 -1.01 -21.27
C ALA A 107 18.48 -0.07 -20.23
N LEU A 108 17.50 0.73 -20.66
CA LEU A 108 16.80 1.71 -19.82
C LEU A 108 15.60 1.10 -19.07
N ILE A 109 15.14 -0.09 -19.49
CA ILE A 109 14.09 -0.82 -18.77
C ILE A 109 14.75 -1.78 -17.78
N TYR A 110 14.70 -1.45 -16.50
CA TYR A 110 15.31 -2.22 -15.42
C TYR A 110 14.62 -3.57 -15.20
N TYR A 111 13.30 -3.62 -15.33
CA TYR A 111 12.50 -4.84 -15.22
C TYR A 111 11.11 -4.67 -15.82
N ASN A 112 10.43 -5.79 -16.04
CA ASN A 112 8.98 -5.82 -16.25
C ASN A 112 8.34 -6.63 -15.13
N SER A 113 7.12 -6.27 -14.77
CA SER A 113 6.35 -6.99 -13.76
C SER A 113 5.17 -7.76 -14.37
N THR A 114 4.69 -8.74 -13.62
CA THR A 114 3.43 -9.43 -13.89
C THR A 114 2.69 -9.65 -12.58
N ASN A 115 1.37 -9.52 -12.61
CA ASN A 115 0.50 -9.64 -11.44
C ASN A 115 -0.73 -10.54 -11.70
N PRO A 116 -0.54 -11.81 -12.09
CA PRO A 116 -1.65 -12.69 -12.42
C PRO A 116 -2.46 -13.06 -11.17
N SER A 117 -3.66 -13.60 -11.37
CA SER A 117 -4.49 -14.12 -10.29
C SER A 117 -5.16 -15.42 -10.73
N ALA A 118 -5.19 -16.41 -9.85
CA ALA A 118 -5.89 -17.67 -10.10
C ALA A 118 -6.31 -18.35 -8.79
N ALA A 119 -7.50 -18.97 -8.84
CA ALA A 119 -7.99 -19.83 -7.77
C ALA A 119 -7.38 -21.23 -7.85
N ILE A 120 -7.15 -21.85 -6.70
CA ILE A 120 -6.64 -23.21 -6.57
C ILE A 120 -7.30 -23.92 -5.38
N THR A 121 -7.62 -25.20 -5.57
CA THR A 121 -7.99 -26.14 -4.50
C THR A 121 -6.85 -27.14 -4.36
N PRO A 122 -5.96 -27.00 -3.35
CA PRO A 122 -4.87 -27.95 -3.15
C PRO A 122 -5.37 -29.37 -2.90
N LYS A 123 -4.55 -30.37 -3.27
CA LYS A 123 -4.88 -31.79 -3.06
C LYS A 123 -4.96 -32.17 -1.58
N VAL A 124 -4.16 -31.49 -0.75
CA VAL A 124 -4.13 -31.68 0.69
C VAL A 124 -4.63 -30.41 1.36
N PHE A 125 -5.68 -30.55 2.18
CA PHE A 125 -6.19 -29.46 2.99
C PHE A 125 -5.13 -29.01 4.00
N SER A 126 -4.97 -27.70 4.11
CA SER A 126 -4.16 -27.05 5.13
C SER A 126 -4.63 -25.59 5.25
N ASP A 127 -4.56 -25.07 6.46
CA ASP A 127 -4.76 -23.66 6.82
C ASP A 127 -3.46 -22.85 6.74
N GLN A 128 -2.39 -23.42 6.20
CA GLN A 128 -1.09 -22.79 6.03
C GLN A 128 -0.33 -23.50 4.90
N GLY A 129 0.73 -22.88 4.42
CA GLY A 129 1.56 -23.49 3.38
C GLY A 129 2.70 -22.61 2.96
N LYS A 130 3.33 -23.01 1.85
CA LYS A 130 4.39 -22.22 1.21
C LYS A 130 4.07 -21.94 -0.25
N LEU A 131 4.38 -20.74 -0.71
CA LEU A 131 4.38 -20.38 -2.12
C LEU A 131 5.80 -20.45 -2.67
N LYS A 132 5.92 -21.02 -3.86
CA LYS A 132 7.14 -21.00 -4.67
C LYS A 132 6.83 -20.41 -6.03
N PHE A 133 7.72 -19.56 -6.53
CA PHE A 133 7.59 -18.93 -7.84
C PHE A 133 8.72 -19.37 -8.77
N ASN A 134 8.42 -19.45 -10.07
CA ASN A 134 9.40 -19.66 -11.12
C ASN A 134 9.01 -18.84 -12.36
N ILE A 135 9.98 -18.37 -13.14
CA ILE A 135 9.71 -17.79 -14.45
C ILE A 135 10.14 -18.79 -15.50
N ASP A 136 9.18 -19.33 -16.23
CA ASP A 136 9.41 -20.19 -17.38
C ASP A 136 9.74 -19.34 -18.60
N VAL A 137 10.90 -19.56 -19.20
CA VAL A 137 11.37 -18.82 -20.37
C VAL A 137 11.77 -19.79 -21.49
N PRO A 138 11.52 -19.44 -22.77
CA PRO A 138 12.08 -20.15 -23.91
C PRO A 138 13.62 -20.22 -23.85
N SER A 139 14.21 -21.24 -24.48
CA SER A 139 15.66 -21.54 -24.39
C SER A 139 16.60 -20.40 -24.83
N GLU A 140 16.12 -19.46 -25.65
CA GLU A 140 16.89 -18.30 -26.11
C GLU A 140 16.90 -17.13 -25.11
N LEU A 141 16.02 -17.17 -24.11
CA LEU A 141 15.90 -16.16 -23.06
C LEU A 141 16.45 -16.70 -21.74
N VAL A 142 17.01 -15.80 -20.94
CA VAL A 142 17.57 -16.11 -19.62
C VAL A 142 17.01 -15.13 -18.60
N VAL A 143 16.52 -15.67 -17.49
CA VAL A 143 16.12 -14.88 -16.32
C VAL A 143 17.39 -14.40 -15.62
N LYS A 144 17.68 -13.10 -15.70
CA LYS A 144 18.80 -12.51 -14.96
C LYS A 144 18.48 -12.43 -13.49
N TRP A 145 17.28 -11.96 -13.20
CA TRP A 145 16.77 -11.92 -11.85
C TRP A 145 15.26 -11.78 -11.79
N THR A 146 14.69 -12.26 -10.71
CA THR A 146 13.29 -12.11 -10.28
C THR A 146 13.28 -11.69 -8.82
N ARG A 147 12.39 -10.77 -8.48
CA ARG A 147 12.11 -10.32 -7.12
C ARG A 147 10.60 -10.29 -6.88
N LEU A 148 10.19 -10.57 -5.66
CA LEU A 148 8.83 -10.38 -5.23
C LEU A 148 8.58 -8.88 -5.01
N ASP A 149 7.43 -8.40 -5.45
CA ASP A 149 6.88 -7.11 -5.01
C ASP A 149 5.99 -7.40 -3.80
N TRP A 150 4.85 -8.05 -4.03
CA TRP A 150 3.95 -8.54 -2.99
C TRP A 150 3.22 -9.81 -3.43
N PHE A 151 2.56 -10.51 -2.51
CA PHE A 151 1.49 -11.45 -2.85
C PHE A 151 0.33 -11.42 -1.86
N THR A 152 -0.85 -11.77 -2.34
CA THR A 152 -2.02 -12.06 -1.52
C THR A 152 -2.49 -13.50 -1.70
N ILE A 153 -2.99 -14.06 -0.60
CA ILE A 153 -3.83 -15.27 -0.61
C ILE A 153 -5.21 -14.87 -0.10
N THR A 154 -6.24 -14.94 -0.94
CA THR A 154 -7.63 -14.67 -0.53
C THR A 154 -8.38 -15.98 -0.38
N PHE A 155 -9.00 -16.21 0.78
CA PHE A 155 -9.61 -17.50 1.13
C PHE A 155 -10.93 -17.32 1.88
N SER A 156 -11.79 -18.33 1.79
CA SER A 156 -12.99 -18.41 2.64
C SER A 156 -12.62 -18.97 4.01
N HIS A 157 -13.09 -18.34 5.08
CA HIS A 157 -12.89 -18.76 6.46
C HIS A 157 -14.21 -18.71 7.25
N TYR A 158 -14.25 -19.42 8.38
CA TYR A 158 -15.34 -19.32 9.33
C TYR A 158 -15.27 -18.01 10.11
N ASN A 159 -16.44 -17.38 10.29
CA ASN A 159 -16.61 -16.22 11.16
C ASN A 159 -16.59 -16.69 12.62
N ASN A 160 -15.42 -17.09 13.11
CA ASN A 160 -15.27 -17.73 14.41
C ASN A 160 -14.06 -17.16 15.14
N PHE A 161 -14.28 -16.70 16.37
CA PHE A 161 -13.26 -16.09 17.21
C PHE A 161 -12.19 -17.08 17.70
N GLN A 162 -12.43 -18.39 17.62
CA GLN A 162 -11.39 -19.42 17.83
C GLN A 162 -10.18 -19.22 16.90
N TYR A 163 -10.41 -18.67 15.70
CA TYR A 163 -9.37 -18.40 14.70
C TYR A 163 -8.99 -16.92 14.64
N ALA A 164 -9.46 -16.10 15.58
CA ALA A 164 -9.18 -14.66 15.59
C ALA A 164 -7.68 -14.42 15.79
N GLU A 165 -7.09 -13.65 14.89
CA GLU A 165 -5.73 -13.15 15.06
C GLU A 165 -5.80 -11.84 15.82
N ASN A 166 -5.03 -11.69 16.90
CA ASN A 166 -5.06 -10.47 17.74
C ASN A 166 -6.46 -10.11 18.27
N GLY A 167 -7.32 -11.11 18.47
CA GLY A 167 -8.69 -10.89 18.96
C GLY A 167 -9.62 -10.23 17.95
N GLN A 168 -9.30 -10.25 16.66
CA GLN A 168 -10.16 -9.75 15.59
C GLN A 168 -10.45 -10.82 14.52
N VAL A 169 -11.65 -10.74 13.95
CA VAL A 169 -12.11 -11.50 12.80
C VAL A 169 -12.50 -10.50 11.72
N ARG A 170 -11.74 -10.45 10.63
CA ARG A 170 -12.11 -9.70 9.42
C ARG A 170 -13.11 -10.51 8.62
N MET A 171 -14.09 -9.84 8.00
CA MET A 171 -15.14 -10.50 7.25
C MET A 171 -15.46 -9.72 5.97
N GLY A 172 -15.02 -10.24 4.82
CA GLY A 172 -15.38 -9.74 3.50
C GLY A 172 -16.53 -10.53 2.87
N PHE A 173 -17.56 -9.85 2.40
CA PHE A 173 -18.71 -10.46 1.73
C PHE A 173 -18.84 -9.94 0.31
N ASN A 174 -19.10 -10.84 -0.62
CA ASN A 174 -19.53 -10.51 -1.98
C ASN A 174 -21.04 -10.74 -2.10
N LYS A 175 -21.73 -9.87 -2.84
CA LYS A 175 -23.17 -9.96 -3.13
C LYS A 175 -23.98 -10.13 -1.84
N LEU A 176 -23.79 -9.20 -0.92
CA LEU A 176 -24.54 -9.14 0.33
C LEU A 176 -25.97 -8.70 0.02
N THR A 177 -26.95 -9.41 0.60
CA THR A 177 -28.37 -9.06 0.47
C THR A 177 -28.92 -8.45 1.75
N ASN A 178 -30.01 -7.70 1.65
CA ASN A 178 -30.65 -7.05 2.79
C ASN A 178 -31.22 -8.05 3.81
N THR A 179 -31.40 -9.32 3.42
CA THR A 179 -31.86 -10.42 4.29
C THR A 179 -30.72 -11.34 4.73
N ASP A 180 -29.48 -11.11 4.30
CA ASP A 180 -28.35 -11.93 4.75
C ASP A 180 -28.15 -11.74 6.26
N ARG A 181 -28.08 -12.86 6.99
CA ARG A 181 -27.80 -12.88 8.43
C ARG A 181 -26.33 -13.24 8.63
N ILE A 182 -25.51 -12.28 9.06
CA ILE A 182 -24.10 -12.54 9.37
C ILE A 182 -24.02 -13.18 10.75
N GLU A 183 -23.35 -14.32 10.82
CA GLU A 183 -23.21 -15.11 12.04
C GLU A 183 -21.75 -15.14 12.49
N ILE A 184 -21.52 -14.96 13.79
CA ILE A 184 -20.22 -14.97 14.45
C ILE A 184 -20.27 -16.02 15.56
N SER A 185 -19.41 -17.04 15.44
CA SER A 185 -19.34 -18.15 16.39
C SER A 185 -18.27 -17.93 17.45
N GLU A 186 -18.53 -18.47 18.64
CA GLU A 186 -17.63 -18.44 19.81
C GLU A 186 -17.01 -17.07 20.15
N PRO A 187 -17.74 -15.94 20.07
CA PRO A 187 -17.13 -14.66 20.41
C PRO A 187 -16.83 -14.60 21.91
N ASN A 188 -15.72 -13.94 22.25
CA ASN A 188 -15.47 -13.52 23.63
C ASN A 188 -16.60 -12.59 24.11
N ASN A 189 -16.77 -12.45 25.43
CA ASN A 189 -17.80 -11.55 25.97
C ASN A 189 -17.51 -10.08 25.56
N GLY A 190 -18.51 -9.42 24.96
CA GLY A 190 -18.45 -7.98 24.69
C GLY A 190 -17.68 -7.57 23.44
N ILE A 191 -17.73 -8.37 22.36
CA ILE A 191 -17.17 -7.98 21.06
C ILE A 191 -17.85 -6.71 20.53
N VAL A 192 -17.12 -5.98 19.70
CA VAL A 192 -17.59 -4.85 18.89
C VAL A 192 -17.59 -5.28 17.42
N VAL A 193 -18.64 -4.93 16.68
CA VAL A 193 -18.75 -5.22 15.24
C VAL A 193 -18.83 -3.91 14.48
N TRP A 194 -17.87 -3.67 13.59
CA TRP A 194 -17.85 -2.51 12.72
C TRP A 194 -17.99 -2.91 11.26
N ASN A 195 -18.83 -2.20 10.53
CA ASN A 195 -18.72 -2.09 9.08
C ASN A 195 -17.59 -1.09 8.77
N ILE A 196 -16.68 -1.50 7.90
CA ILE A 196 -15.48 -0.74 7.53
C ILE A 196 -15.44 -0.45 6.02
N ASP A 197 -16.60 -0.39 5.38
CA ASP A 197 -16.69 -0.02 3.96
C ASP A 197 -16.19 1.41 3.69
N ASN A 198 -16.27 2.27 4.71
CA ASN A 198 -15.59 3.55 4.76
C ASN A 198 -14.65 3.57 5.96
N GLU A 199 -13.36 3.35 5.71
CA GLU A 199 -12.31 3.26 6.73
C GLU A 199 -12.18 4.55 7.56
N ALA A 200 -12.51 5.70 6.99
CA ALA A 200 -12.48 6.99 7.68
C ALA A 200 -13.69 7.23 8.59
N SER A 201 -14.73 6.41 8.49
CA SER A 201 -15.97 6.55 9.27
C SER A 201 -16.63 5.17 9.49
N PRO A 202 -16.03 4.29 10.30
CA PRO A 202 -16.60 2.98 10.59
C PRO A 202 -17.98 3.09 11.28
N VAL A 203 -18.87 2.16 10.98
CA VAL A 203 -20.24 2.12 11.53
C VAL A 203 -20.39 0.90 12.42
N GLU A 204 -20.77 1.11 13.68
CA GLU A 204 -21.00 0.03 14.62
C GLU A 204 -22.36 -0.67 14.40
N TYR A 205 -22.34 -2.00 14.44
CA TYR A 205 -23.51 -2.86 14.32
C TYR A 205 -23.84 -3.52 15.66
N GLN A 206 -25.11 -3.43 16.02
CA GLN A 206 -25.66 -4.20 17.13
C GLN A 206 -25.90 -5.64 16.68
N TYR A 207 -25.63 -6.59 17.58
CA TYR A 207 -25.83 -8.02 17.36
C TYR A 207 -26.67 -8.62 18.49
N ALA A 208 -27.28 -9.78 18.21
CA ALA A 208 -28.07 -10.52 19.18
C ALA A 208 -27.67 -12.00 19.19
N ASP A 209 -28.05 -12.72 20.26
CA ASP A 209 -27.95 -14.17 20.28
C ASP A 209 -28.95 -14.79 19.29
N PHE A 210 -28.47 -15.72 18.47
CA PHE A 210 -29.26 -16.50 17.55
C PHE A 210 -29.04 -17.99 17.82
N ASN A 211 -30.12 -18.70 18.14
CA ASN A 211 -30.10 -20.14 18.38
C ASN A 211 -30.33 -20.87 17.06
N LYS A 212 -29.32 -21.63 16.63
CA LYS A 212 -29.37 -22.48 15.45
C LYS A 212 -30.20 -23.73 15.70
N GLU A 213 -30.65 -24.36 14.61
CA GLU A 213 -31.45 -25.58 14.65
C GLU A 213 -30.68 -26.77 15.24
N ASP A 214 -29.35 -26.76 15.16
CA ASP A 214 -28.46 -27.76 15.77
C ASP A 214 -28.26 -27.57 17.30
N GLY A 215 -28.91 -26.56 17.89
CA GLY A 215 -28.82 -26.24 19.31
C GLY A 215 -27.65 -25.34 19.70
N THR A 216 -26.82 -24.92 18.75
CA THR A 216 -25.72 -23.96 19.01
C THR A 216 -26.22 -22.52 19.04
N THR A 217 -25.60 -21.67 19.86
CA THR A 217 -25.88 -20.24 19.90
C THR A 217 -24.72 -19.46 19.29
N VAL A 218 -25.02 -18.57 18.35
CA VAL A 218 -24.06 -17.65 17.73
C VAL A 218 -24.50 -16.20 17.94
N LYS A 219 -23.59 -15.24 17.80
CA LYS A 219 -23.99 -13.84 17.65
C LYS A 219 -24.34 -13.58 16.20
N ALA A 220 -25.42 -12.84 15.96
CA ALA A 220 -25.87 -12.54 14.61
C ALA A 220 -26.35 -11.10 14.46
N PHE A 221 -26.21 -10.56 13.26
CA PHE A 221 -26.74 -9.26 12.86
C PHE A 221 -27.11 -9.27 11.38
N THR A 222 -28.00 -8.35 11.00
CA THR A 222 -28.48 -8.19 9.61
C THR A 222 -28.06 -6.82 9.10
N PRO A 223 -27.23 -6.74 8.04
CA PRO A 223 -26.78 -5.49 7.42
C PRO A 223 -27.92 -4.56 6.99
N GLY A 224 -29.01 -5.13 6.46
CA GLY A 224 -30.20 -4.39 6.05
C GLY A 224 -30.14 -3.72 4.67
N TYR A 225 -29.14 -4.05 3.84
CA TYR A 225 -28.97 -3.49 2.50
C TYR A 225 -28.40 -4.48 1.49
N ASN A 226 -28.59 -4.20 0.20
CA ASN A 226 -27.99 -4.95 -0.90
C ASN A 226 -26.68 -4.28 -1.34
N LYS A 227 -25.59 -5.02 -1.46
CA LYS A 227 -24.30 -4.49 -1.92
C LYS A 227 -23.46 -5.55 -2.65
N GLU A 228 -22.76 -5.14 -3.70
CA GLU A 228 -21.87 -6.04 -4.45
C GLU A 228 -20.70 -6.55 -3.59
N TRP A 229 -20.23 -5.73 -2.66
CA TRP A 229 -19.21 -6.12 -1.68
C TRP A 229 -19.38 -5.33 -0.38
N SER A 230 -19.06 -5.94 0.76
CA SER A 230 -19.00 -5.24 2.05
C SER A 230 -17.96 -5.86 2.97
N GLN A 231 -17.34 -5.04 3.81
CA GLN A 231 -16.31 -5.43 4.76
C GLN A 231 -16.73 -5.09 6.19
N TYR A 232 -16.49 -6.05 7.07
CA TYR A 232 -16.73 -5.94 8.49
C TYR A 232 -15.50 -6.40 9.26
N VAL A 233 -15.36 -5.90 10.49
CA VAL A 233 -14.44 -6.43 11.48
C VAL A 233 -15.21 -6.62 12.78
N ALA A 234 -15.10 -7.81 13.36
CA ALA A 234 -15.52 -8.07 14.73
C ALA A 234 -14.28 -8.21 15.59
N PHE A 235 -14.21 -7.51 16.73
CA PHE A 235 -13.05 -7.57 17.60
C PHE A 235 -13.42 -7.51 19.08
N ASP A 236 -12.59 -8.14 19.91
CA ASP A 236 -12.68 -8.05 21.36
C ASP A 236 -11.87 -6.83 21.85
N PRO A 237 -12.52 -5.78 22.39
CA PRO A 237 -11.83 -4.58 22.86
C PRO A 237 -10.89 -4.85 24.03
N ASN A 238 -11.01 -6.00 24.72
CA ASN A 238 -10.13 -6.40 25.81
C ASN A 238 -8.95 -7.27 25.34
N ALA A 239 -8.92 -7.68 24.07
CA ALA A 239 -7.81 -8.45 23.52
C ALA A 239 -6.61 -7.56 23.18
N THR A 240 -5.47 -8.20 22.86
CA THR A 240 -4.30 -7.48 22.33
C THR A 240 -4.49 -7.20 20.84
N LEU A 241 -5.19 -6.11 20.55
CA LEU A 241 -5.45 -5.63 19.19
C LEU A 241 -4.15 -5.16 18.49
N TYR A 242 -4.22 -5.06 17.15
CA TYR A 242 -3.17 -4.42 16.37
C TYR A 242 -2.94 -2.98 16.82
N LYS A 243 -1.69 -2.58 16.87
CA LYS A 243 -1.27 -1.22 17.23
C LYS A 243 -0.57 -0.60 16.04
N ILE A 244 -0.73 0.71 15.90
CA ILE A 244 0.14 1.48 15.02
C ILE A 244 1.60 1.23 15.41
N SER A 245 2.49 1.21 14.41
CA SER A 245 3.92 0.94 14.60
C SER A 245 4.60 1.95 15.52
N GLY A 246 4.07 3.17 15.58
CA GLY A 246 4.47 4.21 16.52
C GLY A 246 3.58 5.43 16.40
N PHE A 247 3.62 6.25 17.44
CA PHE A 247 3.17 7.63 17.43
C PHE A 247 4.12 8.42 18.31
N GLU A 248 4.28 9.70 18.01
CA GLU A 248 5.13 10.58 18.78
C GLU A 248 4.35 11.83 19.20
N THR A 249 4.72 12.41 20.33
CA THR A 249 4.18 13.71 20.71
C THR A 249 4.86 14.78 19.88
N VAL A 250 4.06 15.54 19.13
CA VAL A 250 4.53 16.70 18.36
C VAL A 250 4.35 17.98 19.17
N ALA A 251 5.28 18.92 19.02
CA ALA A 251 5.12 20.23 19.61
C ALA A 251 3.93 20.96 18.97
N ASN A 252 3.24 21.81 19.74
CA ASN A 252 2.17 22.63 19.19
C ASN A 252 2.74 23.58 18.12
N GLN A 253 2.14 23.59 16.94
CA GLN A 253 2.55 24.37 15.78
C GLN A 253 1.30 24.82 15.00
N ASP A 254 1.43 25.91 14.24
CA ASP A 254 0.32 26.53 13.52
C ASP A 254 0.81 27.23 12.25
N ILE A 255 1.34 26.45 11.29
CA ILE A 255 1.70 26.92 9.94
C ILE A 255 0.47 27.49 9.26
N HIS A 256 -0.72 26.90 9.50
CA HIS A 256 -1.99 27.43 9.02
C HIS A 256 -2.27 28.85 9.51
N GLY A 257 -1.92 29.24 10.73
CA GLY A 257 -2.11 30.59 11.26
C GLY A 257 -1.05 31.61 10.80
N MET A 258 0.04 31.18 10.19
CA MET A 258 1.14 32.06 9.80
C MET A 258 0.74 33.02 8.66
N PRO A 259 1.27 34.26 8.67
CA PRO A 259 1.06 35.19 7.56
C PRO A 259 1.75 34.66 6.30
N THR A 260 1.18 34.96 5.12
CA THR A 260 1.77 34.57 3.84
C THR A 260 3.18 35.15 3.69
N PRO A 261 4.21 34.30 3.50
CA PRO A 261 5.58 34.74 3.31
C PRO A 261 5.86 35.15 1.86
N ASN A 262 7.00 35.78 1.62
CA ASN A 262 7.57 35.90 0.28
C ASN A 262 8.27 34.60 -0.13
N MET A 263 8.95 33.96 0.84
CA MET A 263 9.76 32.77 0.65
C MET A 263 9.54 31.77 1.77
N VAL A 264 9.47 30.49 1.40
CA VAL A 264 9.56 29.37 2.34
C VAL A 264 10.86 28.62 2.09
N ILE A 265 11.54 28.22 3.16
CA ILE A 265 12.66 27.29 3.11
C ILE A 265 12.23 26.01 3.84
N VAL A 266 12.18 24.89 3.13
CA VAL A 266 11.98 23.57 3.73
C VAL A 266 13.33 22.87 3.81
N THR A 267 13.63 22.29 4.97
CA THR A 267 14.92 21.67 5.22
C THR A 267 14.81 20.47 6.17
N SER A 268 15.95 19.85 6.49
CA SER A 268 16.05 18.85 7.55
C SER A 268 16.42 19.51 8.87
N LYS A 269 16.03 18.88 9.98
CA LYS A 269 16.38 19.30 11.34
C LYS A 269 17.84 19.72 11.51
N GLU A 270 18.79 18.94 10.99
CA GLU A 270 20.23 19.20 11.12
C GLU A 270 20.68 20.45 10.35
N LEU A 271 20.04 20.75 9.23
CA LEU A 271 20.36 21.90 8.38
C LEU A 271 19.56 23.17 8.72
N LYS A 272 18.54 23.07 9.59
CA LYS A 272 17.70 24.21 10.00
C LYS A 272 18.48 25.45 10.45
N PRO A 273 19.58 25.35 11.24
CA PRO A 273 20.39 26.53 11.58
C PRO A 273 21.06 27.19 10.37
N GLN A 274 21.39 26.43 9.33
CA GLN A 274 22.00 26.97 8.11
C GLN A 274 20.94 27.56 7.17
N ALA A 275 19.78 26.93 7.07
CA ALA A 275 18.61 27.49 6.37
C ALA A 275 18.20 28.84 6.98
N GLU A 276 18.22 28.96 8.31
CA GLU A 276 17.92 30.20 9.02
C GLU A 276 18.93 31.32 8.70
N ARG A 277 20.22 31.00 8.46
CA ARG A 277 21.20 31.99 7.99
C ARG A 277 20.85 32.54 6.59
N ILE A 278 20.37 31.69 5.69
CA ILE A 278 19.89 32.09 4.37
C ILE A 278 18.64 32.97 4.51
N ALA A 279 17.71 32.58 5.38
CA ALA A 279 16.52 33.37 5.66
C ALA A 279 16.85 34.76 6.21
N GLN A 280 17.81 34.88 7.13
CA GLN A 280 18.25 36.17 7.66
C GLN A 280 18.83 37.09 6.58
N MET A 281 19.55 36.53 5.60
CA MET A 281 20.04 37.30 4.46
C MET A 281 18.90 37.89 3.63
N HIS A 282 17.87 37.10 3.29
CA HIS A 282 16.71 37.58 2.53
C HIS A 282 15.84 38.56 3.33
N ARG A 283 15.67 38.35 4.64
CA ARG A 283 14.99 39.30 5.52
C ARG A 283 15.70 40.66 5.57
N GLY A 284 17.04 40.66 5.65
CA GLY A 284 17.85 41.87 5.76
C GLY A 284 18.05 42.61 4.44
N ASN A 285 18.32 41.88 3.35
CA ASN A 285 18.69 42.48 2.06
C ASN A 285 17.47 42.76 1.17
N ASP A 286 16.48 41.87 1.18
CA ASP A 286 15.32 41.95 0.28
C ASP A 286 14.06 42.43 1.00
N GLY A 287 14.08 42.50 2.34
CA GLY A 287 12.91 42.83 3.15
C GLY A 287 11.83 41.76 3.14
N PHE A 288 12.18 40.51 2.79
CA PHE A 288 11.23 39.41 2.67
C PHE A 288 10.72 38.93 4.03
N ILE A 289 9.46 38.51 4.07
CA ILE A 289 8.98 37.57 5.09
C ILE A 289 9.43 36.18 4.67
N VAL A 290 10.28 35.54 5.47
CA VAL A 290 10.82 34.20 5.20
C VAL A 290 10.47 33.26 6.33
N HIS A 291 9.80 32.15 6.02
CA HIS A 291 9.55 31.06 6.96
C HIS A 291 10.52 29.91 6.70
N VAL A 292 11.06 29.33 7.78
CA VAL A 292 11.98 28.19 7.70
C VAL A 292 11.36 27.03 8.47
N PHE A 293 11.10 25.94 7.76
CA PHE A 293 10.49 24.75 8.32
C PHE A 293 11.43 23.55 8.20
N ASP A 294 11.52 22.78 9.29
CA ASP A 294 11.85 21.37 9.20
C ASP A 294 10.70 20.68 8.45
N GLN A 295 11.00 19.80 7.51
CA GLN A 295 9.98 19.11 6.71
C GLN A 295 8.96 18.37 7.59
N ASP A 296 9.39 17.86 8.75
CA ASP A 296 8.50 17.16 9.69
C ASP A 296 7.43 18.10 10.27
N GLU A 297 7.74 19.39 10.47
CA GLU A 297 6.75 20.40 10.87
C GLU A 297 5.64 20.52 9.82
N VAL A 298 6.02 20.48 8.53
CA VAL A 298 5.07 20.50 7.42
C VAL A 298 4.25 19.23 7.37
N PHE A 299 4.87 18.05 7.51
CA PHE A 299 4.15 16.77 7.45
C PHE A 299 3.12 16.62 8.56
N ASN A 300 3.46 17.06 9.76
CA ASN A 300 2.56 17.03 10.92
C ASN A 300 1.25 17.81 10.67
N GLU A 301 1.28 18.92 9.91
CA GLU A 301 0.10 19.73 9.60
C GLU A 301 -0.60 19.38 8.29
N PHE A 302 0.13 18.90 7.27
CA PHE A 302 -0.39 18.73 5.90
C PHE A 302 -0.45 17.28 5.41
N SER A 303 0.09 16.31 6.15
CA SER A 303 0.06 14.88 5.82
C SER A 303 -0.06 13.97 7.05
N SER A 304 -0.60 14.50 8.14
CA SER A 304 -0.82 13.77 9.41
C SER A 304 0.45 13.08 9.94
N GLY A 305 1.61 13.71 9.74
CA GLY A 305 2.92 13.21 10.17
C GLY A 305 3.56 12.20 9.21
N THR A 306 2.88 11.78 8.14
CA THR A 306 3.46 10.88 7.14
C THR A 306 4.36 11.68 6.19
N PRO A 307 5.64 11.30 5.98
CA PRO A 307 6.50 11.97 5.00
C PRO A 307 5.92 11.84 3.58
N ASP A 308 5.36 12.93 3.07
CA ASP A 308 4.73 12.98 1.74
C ASP A 308 5.04 14.32 1.06
N ALA A 309 5.51 14.26 -0.19
CA ALA A 309 5.74 15.43 -1.02
C ALA A 309 4.46 16.27 -1.21
N MET A 310 3.28 15.63 -1.17
CA MET A 310 2.00 16.34 -1.22
C MET A 310 1.83 17.29 -0.03
N GLY A 311 2.34 16.97 1.16
CA GLY A 311 2.26 17.84 2.33
C GLY A 311 2.93 19.20 2.09
N ILE A 312 4.12 19.21 1.50
CA ILE A 312 4.84 20.43 1.12
C ILE A 312 4.07 21.20 0.03
N ARG A 313 3.54 20.50 -0.98
CA ARG A 313 2.77 21.13 -2.05
C ARG A 313 1.47 21.75 -1.51
N LEU A 314 0.78 21.11 -0.56
CA LEU A 314 -0.43 21.63 0.08
C LEU A 314 -0.15 22.88 0.91
N MET A 315 0.94 22.90 1.68
CA MET A 315 1.39 24.11 2.39
C MET A 315 1.65 25.26 1.40
N ASN A 316 2.37 24.99 0.31
CA ASN A 316 2.64 25.99 -0.72
C ASN A 316 1.35 26.48 -1.39
N LYS A 317 0.42 25.58 -1.71
CA LYS A 317 -0.89 25.91 -2.28
C LYS A 317 -1.68 26.82 -1.35
N MET A 318 -1.70 26.50 -0.05
CA MET A 318 -2.36 27.32 0.96
C MET A 318 -1.80 28.74 1.00
N PHE A 319 -0.47 28.92 1.05
CA PHE A 319 0.13 30.27 1.04
C PHE A 319 -0.11 31.00 -0.28
N TYR A 320 -0.02 30.29 -1.40
CA TYR A 320 -0.28 30.83 -2.73
C TYR A 320 -1.73 31.32 -2.89
N ASP A 321 -2.71 30.56 -2.41
CA ASP A 321 -4.12 30.93 -2.49
C ASP A 321 -4.46 32.15 -1.63
N ARG A 322 -3.76 32.32 -0.49
CA ARG A 322 -3.92 33.50 0.37
C ARG A 322 -3.39 34.78 -0.30
N ASP A 323 -2.20 34.72 -0.88
CA ASP A 323 -1.61 35.86 -1.59
C ASP A 323 -0.56 35.42 -2.62
N SER A 324 -1.04 35.09 -3.82
CA SER A 324 -0.21 34.67 -4.96
C SER A 324 0.72 35.76 -5.49
N LYS A 325 0.50 37.03 -5.13
CA LYS A 325 1.39 38.14 -5.51
C LYS A 325 2.58 38.22 -4.59
N ARG A 326 2.42 37.83 -3.32
CA ARG A 326 3.48 37.85 -2.31
C ARG A 326 4.31 36.58 -2.29
N PHE A 327 3.69 35.41 -2.21
CA PHE A 327 4.42 34.14 -2.13
C PHE A 327 4.98 33.76 -3.49
N LYS A 328 6.32 33.76 -3.60
CA LYS A 328 7.02 33.63 -4.88
C LYS A 328 8.15 32.60 -4.90
N TYR A 329 8.64 32.16 -3.74
CA TYR A 329 9.84 31.34 -3.69
C TYR A 329 9.72 30.19 -2.69
N LEU A 330 10.12 29.00 -3.12
CA LEU A 330 10.41 27.85 -2.28
C LEU A 330 11.88 27.49 -2.46
N LEU A 331 12.58 27.29 -1.34
CA LEU A 331 13.92 26.69 -1.33
C LEU A 331 13.86 25.33 -0.62
N MET A 332 14.23 24.28 -1.33
CA MET A 332 14.36 22.91 -0.81
C MET A 332 15.82 22.70 -0.35
N PHE A 333 16.10 22.99 0.91
CA PHE A 333 17.47 23.00 1.42
C PHE A 333 17.88 21.67 2.04
N GLY A 334 18.43 20.78 1.21
CA GLY A 334 19.00 19.51 1.64
C GLY A 334 19.34 18.58 0.48
N CYS A 335 19.53 17.29 0.76
CA CYS A 335 19.86 16.31 -0.27
C CYS A 335 18.64 15.50 -0.70
N GLY A 336 18.37 15.41 -2.00
CA GLY A 336 17.39 14.48 -2.55
C GLY A 336 17.87 13.01 -2.53
N SER A 337 16.92 12.08 -2.53
CA SER A 337 17.16 10.64 -2.68
C SER A 337 16.05 10.00 -3.50
N PHE A 338 16.37 8.94 -4.26
CA PHE A 338 15.35 8.04 -4.82
C PHE A 338 14.61 7.29 -3.70
N ASP A 339 15.25 7.10 -2.56
CA ASP A 339 14.68 6.44 -1.39
C ASP A 339 14.28 7.49 -0.35
N ASN A 340 13.10 8.08 -0.58
CA ASN A 340 12.50 9.07 0.33
C ASN A 340 12.24 8.47 1.72
N ARG A 341 11.93 7.17 1.81
CA ARG A 341 11.62 6.46 3.04
C ARG A 341 12.87 6.05 3.83
N GLY A 342 14.03 6.05 3.19
CA GLY A 342 15.31 5.71 3.81
C GLY A 342 15.44 4.25 4.21
N ILE A 343 14.74 3.36 3.50
CA ILE A 343 14.74 1.92 3.78
C ILE A 343 16.03 1.27 3.29
N THR A 344 16.51 1.69 2.12
CA THR A 344 17.65 1.10 1.41
C THR A 344 18.91 1.97 1.48
N THR A 345 18.76 3.26 1.79
CA THR A 345 19.87 4.22 1.83
C THR A 345 19.83 5.12 3.05
N THR A 346 21.02 5.38 3.60
CA THR A 346 21.24 6.27 4.76
C THR A 346 21.93 7.57 4.32
N LYS A 347 21.24 8.38 3.50
CA LYS A 347 21.72 9.74 3.19
C LYS A 347 21.38 10.70 4.33
N LYS A 348 22.36 11.46 4.80
CA LYS A 348 22.16 12.52 5.80
C LYS A 348 21.45 13.73 5.20
N ASN A 349 20.76 14.50 6.04
CA ASN A 349 20.15 15.78 5.70
C ASN A 349 19.19 15.68 4.50
N ARG A 350 18.45 14.56 4.41
CA ARG A 350 17.54 14.29 3.31
C ARG A 350 16.32 15.19 3.41
N VAL A 351 15.94 15.77 2.28
CA VAL A 351 14.64 16.41 2.11
C VAL A 351 13.83 15.59 1.12
N ILE A 352 12.53 15.44 1.38
CA ILE A 352 11.65 14.69 0.48
C ILE A 352 11.63 15.32 -0.91
N THR A 353 11.62 14.47 -1.93
CA THR A 353 11.50 14.88 -3.34
C THR A 353 10.21 14.32 -3.93
N TYR A 354 9.64 14.96 -4.94
CA TYR A 354 8.64 14.29 -5.75
C TYR A 354 9.32 13.37 -6.76
N GLN A 355 8.84 12.14 -6.84
CA GLN A 355 9.29 11.12 -7.77
C GLN A 355 8.10 10.65 -8.60
N SER A 356 8.32 10.25 -9.85
CA SER A 356 7.31 9.60 -10.67
C SER A 356 6.91 8.23 -10.13
N ASP A 357 5.72 7.76 -10.49
CA ASP A 357 5.27 6.39 -10.13
C ASP A 357 6.02 5.31 -10.92
N ASN A 358 6.46 5.63 -12.15
CA ASN A 358 7.32 4.72 -12.91
C ASN A 358 8.64 4.55 -12.18
N SER A 359 9.03 3.30 -11.93
CA SER A 359 10.25 2.91 -11.20
C SER A 359 11.06 1.84 -11.95
N ASN A 360 10.62 1.46 -13.15
CA ASN A 360 11.16 0.33 -13.91
C ASN A 360 11.73 0.75 -15.28
N ASP A 361 11.52 1.98 -15.71
CA ASP A 361 12.02 2.53 -16.97
C ASP A 361 12.64 3.91 -16.76
N GLU A 362 13.94 4.01 -16.98
CA GLU A 362 14.74 5.24 -16.83
C GLU A 362 14.24 6.40 -17.71
N ASN A 363 13.60 6.12 -18.85
CA ASN A 363 13.06 7.19 -19.71
C ASN A 363 11.84 7.88 -19.09
N ASN A 364 11.12 7.15 -18.26
CA ASN A 364 9.83 7.56 -17.70
C ASN A 364 9.90 7.78 -16.19
N SER A 365 11.02 7.41 -15.57
CA SER A 365 11.28 7.61 -14.15
C SER A 365 12.10 8.88 -13.94
N TYR A 366 11.58 9.78 -13.11
CA TYR A 366 12.23 11.07 -12.85
C TYR A 366 11.93 11.57 -11.44
N VAL A 367 12.79 12.49 -11.00
CA VAL A 367 12.62 13.30 -9.78
C VAL A 367 12.43 14.75 -10.20
N SER A 368 11.57 15.49 -9.51
CA SER A 368 11.32 16.89 -9.84
C SER A 368 10.88 17.68 -8.62
N ASP A 369 11.53 18.81 -8.38
CA ASP A 369 11.09 19.76 -7.35
C ASP A 369 10.00 20.73 -7.88
N ASP A 370 9.84 20.81 -9.20
CA ASP A 370 8.81 21.64 -9.85
C ASP A 370 7.40 21.29 -9.38
N PHE A 371 7.18 20.03 -8.99
CA PHE A 371 5.93 19.57 -8.38
C PHE A 371 5.46 20.48 -7.24
N PHE A 372 6.38 20.96 -6.40
CA PHE A 372 6.06 21.83 -5.26
C PHE A 372 5.63 23.25 -5.66
N GLY A 373 5.91 23.66 -6.90
CA GLY A 373 5.57 24.96 -7.46
C GLY A 373 4.38 24.95 -8.43
N VAL A 374 3.83 23.77 -8.77
CA VAL A 374 2.60 23.63 -9.57
C VAL A 374 1.38 23.82 -8.66
N LEU A 375 0.89 25.06 -8.57
CA LEU A 375 -0.12 25.48 -7.58
C LEU A 375 -1.43 26.00 -8.18
N SER A 376 -1.67 25.79 -9.48
CA SER A 376 -2.96 26.12 -10.08
C SER A 376 -4.07 25.21 -9.58
N ASP A 377 -5.31 25.70 -9.60
CA ASP A 377 -6.48 24.83 -9.39
C ASP A 377 -6.52 23.75 -10.48
N ASN A 378 -6.90 22.54 -10.09
CA ASN A 378 -6.97 21.36 -10.96
C ASN A 378 -5.66 21.01 -11.70
N SER A 379 -4.49 21.39 -11.14
CA SER A 379 -3.18 21.14 -11.74
C SER A 379 -2.44 19.95 -11.12
N GLY A 380 -1.42 19.45 -11.84
CA GLY A 380 -0.47 18.45 -11.34
C GLY A 380 -0.88 17.00 -11.58
N TYR A 381 -1.92 16.77 -12.39
CA TYR A 381 -2.21 15.45 -12.96
C TYR A 381 -1.11 15.03 -13.94
N ASN A 382 -0.67 15.96 -14.79
CA ASN A 382 0.49 15.76 -15.65
C ASN A 382 1.45 16.93 -15.48
N ILE A 383 2.39 16.79 -14.54
CA ILE A 383 3.31 17.87 -14.16
C ILE A 383 4.16 18.39 -15.33
N THR A 384 4.38 17.59 -16.38
CA THR A 384 5.23 17.99 -17.52
C THR A 384 4.61 19.10 -18.37
N ASN A 385 3.31 19.33 -18.23
CA ASN A 385 2.55 20.30 -19.01
C ASN A 385 2.07 21.51 -18.17
N GLU A 386 2.51 21.60 -16.92
CA GLU A 386 1.99 22.56 -15.96
C GLU A 386 2.91 23.77 -15.80
N ALA A 387 2.31 24.93 -15.53
CA ALA A 387 3.06 26.15 -15.25
C ALA A 387 3.45 26.23 -13.77
N LEU A 388 4.72 26.50 -13.52
CA LEU A 388 5.20 26.88 -12.19
C LEU A 388 4.58 28.22 -11.76
N ARG A 389 4.06 28.26 -10.54
CA ARG A 389 3.43 29.44 -9.94
C ARG A 389 4.33 30.19 -8.97
N ILE A 390 5.33 29.50 -8.46
CA ILE A 390 6.42 30.03 -7.64
C ILE A 390 7.75 29.49 -8.18
N GLY A 391 8.84 30.22 -7.93
CA GLY A 391 10.18 29.70 -8.17
C GLY A 391 10.51 28.62 -7.14
N VAL A 392 11.00 27.48 -7.60
CA VAL A 392 11.49 26.39 -6.77
C VAL A 392 12.98 26.22 -7.05
N GLY A 393 13.79 26.03 -6.00
CA GLY A 393 15.23 25.84 -6.12
C GLY A 393 15.85 25.16 -4.93
#